data_AF-A0AA38FEU5-F1
#
_entry.id   AF-A0AA38FEU5-F1
#
_cell.length_a   1.000
_cell.length_b   1.000
_cell.length_c   1.000
_cell.angle_alpha   90.00
_cell.angle_beta   90.00
_cell.angle_gamma   90.00
#
_symmetry.space_group_name_H-M   'P 1'
#
loop_
_entity.id
_entity.type
_entity.pdbx_description
1 polymer ?
#
loop_
_entity_poly.entity_id
_entity_poly.type
_entity_poly.pdbx_seq_one_letter_code
_entity_poly.pdbx_strand_id
1 'polypeptide(L)' 'FDITWGNDRAKILENGEKLQLSLDHTSSSRFQSKQEYMFSTIEMQIKLVLGNSAGTVTAYY' A
#
# COMPACT_ATOMS: atom_id res chain seq x y z
N PHE A 1 -2.81 -0.03 -10.05
CA PHE A 1 -2.83 1.13 -9.13
C PHE A 1 -1.70 2.07 -9.49
N ASP A 2 -1.79 3.33 -9.05
CA ASP A 2 -0.71 4.30 -9.09
C ASP A 2 -0.21 4.59 -7.68
N ILE A 3 1.09 4.84 -7.57
CA ILE A 3 1.69 5.31 -6.31
C ILE A 3 1.45 6.81 -6.23
N THR A 4 0.66 7.23 -5.24
CA THR A 4 0.31 8.64 -5.03
C THR A 4 1.18 9.32 -3.97
N TRP A 5 1.87 8.54 -3.14
CA TRP A 5 2.74 9.05 -2.08
C TRP A 5 3.83 8.04 -1.69
N GLY A 6 4.99 8.55 -1.29
CA GLY A 6 6.03 7.76 -0.60
C GLY A 6 7.36 7.62 -1.34
N ASN A 7 7.49 8.09 -2.58
CA ASN A 7 8.69 7.91 -3.41
C ASN A 7 9.16 6.44 -3.36
N ASP A 8 10.39 6.19 -2.92
CA ASP A 8 10.98 4.85 -2.82
C ASP A 8 10.36 3.97 -1.72
N ARG A 9 9.42 4.49 -0.93
CA ARG A 9 8.68 3.76 0.11
C ARG A 9 7.47 3.00 -0.42
N ALA A 10 7.07 3.25 -1.67
CA ALA A 10 6.10 2.43 -2.37
C ALA A 10 6.78 1.79 -3.57
N LYS A 11 6.70 0.47 -3.69
CA LYS A 11 7.33 -0.26 -4.79
C LYS A 11 6.36 -1.27 -5.38
N ILE A 12 6.27 -1.25 -6.70
CA ILE A 12 5.63 -2.29 -7.48
C ILE A 12 6.73 -3.30 -7.82
N LEU A 13 6.57 -4.52 -7.34
CA LEU A 13 7.51 -5.62 -7.51
C LEU A 13 6.84 -6.73 -8.33
N GLU A 14 7.62 -7.73 -8.73
CA GLU A 14 7.10 -8.96 -9.36
C GLU A 14 6.16 -8.63 -10.54
N ASN A 15 6.59 -7.71 -11.41
CA ASN A 15 5.83 -7.24 -12.58
C ASN A 15 4.40 -6.75 -12.31
N GLY A 16 4.10 -6.28 -11.09
CA GLY A 16 2.78 -5.78 -10.72
C GLY A 16 2.00 -6.68 -9.78
N GLU A 17 2.49 -7.89 -9.50
CA GLU A 17 1.82 -8.85 -8.61
C GLU A 17 1.91 -8.44 -7.14
N LYS A 18 2.94 -7.67 -6.78
CA LYS A 18 3.20 -7.30 -5.39
C LYS A 18 3.39 -5.80 -5.23
N LEU A 19 2.62 -5.24 -4.32
CA LEU A 19 2.80 -3.88 -3.84
C LEU A 19 3.44 -3.92 -2.45
N GLN A 20 4.57 -3.25 -2.30
CA GLN A 20 5.24 -3.08 -1.02
C GLN A 20 5.15 -1.62 -0.58
N LEU A 21 4.61 -1.40 0.62
CA LEU A 21 4.56 -0.11 1.29
C LEU A 21 5.48 -0.14 2.51
N SER A 22 6.23 0.94 2.72
CA SER A 22 7.01 1.18 3.92
C SER A 22 6.68 2.54 4.54
N LEU A 23 7.00 2.63 5.83
CA LEU A 23 6.88 3.81 6.67
C LEU A 23 8.20 3.94 7.44
N ASP A 24 8.71 5.16 7.53
CA ASP A 24 9.82 5.51 8.42
C ASP A 24 9.46 6.77 9.22
N HIS A 25 10.40 7.28 10.00
CA HIS A 25 10.21 8.49 10.79
C HIS A 25 9.95 9.76 9.96
N THR A 26 10.25 9.74 8.66
CA THR A 26 10.14 10.89 7.78
C THR A 26 8.81 10.91 7.05
N SER A 27 8.35 9.76 6.54
CA SER A 27 7.12 9.70 5.74
C SER A 27 6.55 8.29 5.58
N SER A 28 5.28 8.23 5.19
CA SER A 28 4.55 7.02 4.82
C SER A 28 4.56 6.78 3.31
N SER A 29 3.72 5.85 2.85
CA SER A 29 3.44 5.57 1.45
C SER A 29 1.95 5.30 1.21
N ARG A 30 1.48 5.53 -0.02
CA ARG A 30 0.09 5.32 -0.44
C ARG A 30 0.01 4.97 -1.92
N PHE A 31 -0.97 4.14 -2.26
CA PHE A 31 -1.40 3.87 -3.63
C PHE A 31 -2.89 4.11 -3.77
N GLN A 32 -3.33 4.27 -5.02
CA GLN A 32 -4.74 4.40 -5.38
C GLN A 32 -5.04 3.60 -6.65
N SER A 33 -6.28 3.15 -6.83
CA SER A 33 -6.72 2.59 -8.12
C SER A 33 -6.56 3.64 -9.23
N LYS A 34 -6.30 3.18 -10.46
CA LYS A 34 -6.19 4.07 -11.63
C LYS A 34 -7.55 4.59 -12.10
N GLN A 35 -8.61 3.89 -11.70
CA GLN A 35 -9.97 4.08 -12.14
C GLN A 35 -10.86 4.09 -10.91
N GLU A 36 -11.95 4.82 -11.00
CA GLU A 36 -13.03 4.79 -10.04
C GLU A 36 -14.00 3.67 -10.43
N TYR A 37 -14.61 3.06 -9.42
CA TYR A 37 -15.54 1.95 -9.61
C TYR A 37 -16.85 2.25 -8.89
N MET A 38 -17.97 1.91 -9.50
CA MET A 38 -19.30 1.97 -8.89
C MET A 38 -19.87 0.55 -8.82
N PHE A 39 -20.15 0.06 -7.61
CA PHE A 39 -20.55 -1.32 -7.30
C PHE A 39 -19.52 -2.37 -7.74
N SER A 40 -18.56 -2.67 -6.86
CA SER A 40 -17.51 -3.65 -7.14
C SER A 40 -17.07 -4.38 -5.89
N THR A 41 -16.56 -5.59 -6.08
CA THR A 41 -15.83 -6.33 -5.04
C THR A 41 -14.34 -6.13 -5.30
N ILE A 42 -13.60 -5.68 -4.30
CA ILE A 42 -12.16 -5.44 -4.42
C ILE A 42 -11.43 -6.27 -3.36
N GLU A 43 -10.68 -7.26 -3.82
CA GLU A 43 -9.98 -8.21 -2.96
C GLU A 43 -8.48 -7.94 -2.97
N MET A 44 -7.83 -8.04 -1.81
CA MET A 44 -6.39 -7.96 -1.67
C MET A 44 -5.88 -8.95 -0.63
N GLN A 45 -4.76 -9.59 -0.93
CA GLN A 45 -3.98 -10.33 0.06
C GLN A 45 -3.01 -9.37 0.74
N ILE A 46 -3.10 -9.25 2.07
CA ILE A 46 -2.31 -8.30 2.84
C ILE A 46 -1.41 -9.05 3.81
N LYS A 47 -0.09 -8.79 3.73
CA LYS A 47 0.89 -9.19 4.74
C LYS A 47 1.32 -7.97 5.55
N LEU A 48 1.04 -7.98 6.85
CA LEU A 48 1.38 -6.87 7.75
C LEU A 48 2.86 -6.87 8.14
N VAL A 49 3.30 -5.71 8.65
CA VAL A 49 4.66 -5.50 9.18
C VAL A 49 4.95 -6.48 10.32
N LEU A 50 6.16 -7.03 10.33
CA LEU A 50 6.62 -7.97 11.34
C LEU A 50 7.16 -7.23 12.57
N GLY A 51 7.13 -7.87 13.74
CA GLY A 51 7.69 -7.34 14.98
C GLY A 51 6.79 -6.34 15.70
N ASN A 52 7.38 -5.47 16.53
CA ASN A 52 6.64 -4.43 17.24
C ASN A 52 6.22 -3.31 16.27
N SER A 53 4.91 -3.19 16.05
CA SER A 53 4.30 -2.21 15.16
C SER A 53 3.37 -1.23 15.89
N ALA A 54 3.58 -1.04 17.20
CA ALA A 54 2.77 -0.14 18.01
C ALA A 54 2.68 1.27 17.37
N GLY A 55 1.46 1.79 17.26
CA GLY A 55 1.18 3.09 16.63
C GLY A 55 1.17 3.10 15.10
N THR A 56 1.41 1.95 14.43
CA THR A 56 1.33 1.85 12.98
C THR A 56 -0.07 1.48 12.53
N VAL A 57 -0.57 2.13 11.48
CA VAL A 57 -1.85 1.79 10.83
C VAL A 57 -1.56 1.40 9.38
N THR A 58 -2.01 0.20 8.99
CA THR A 58 -2.13 -0.19 7.59
C THR A 58 -3.61 -0.16 7.22
N ALA A 59 -3.97 0.63 6.23
CA ALA A 59 -5.35 0.80 5.80
C ALA A 59 -5.51 0.41 4.34
N TYR A 60 -6.63 -0.28 4.05
CA TYR A 60 -7.10 -0.60 2.73
C TYR A 60 -8.57 -0.19 2.66
N TYR A 61 -8.86 0.81 1.83
CA TYR A 61 -10.16 1.48 1.72
C TYR A 61 -10.32 2.11 0.33
#